data_AF-A0AA35RQ55-F1
#
_entry.id   AF-A0AA35RQ55-F1
#
_cell.length_a   1.000
_cell.length_b   1.000
_cell.length_c   1.000
_cell.angle_alpha   90.00
_cell.angle_beta   90.00
_cell.angle_gamma   90.00
#
_symmetry.space_group_name_H-M   'P 1'
#
loop_
_entity.id
_entity.type
_entity.pdbx_description
1 polymer ?
#
loop_
_entity_poly.entity_id
_entity_poly.type
_entity_poly.pdbx_seq_one_letter_code
_entity_poly.pdbx_strand_id
1 'polypeptide(L)'
;MIRHVNKAKRLEWATQHLHEAANGFLNVIYTDETSIQLETHRRFCYRRRGEPPRPKPKPKHPVKVHVWAGISMRGRTGIRIFEGIMNAEAYVTILSETLLPFLHEVYPDGHRFMQDNDPKHTSRRAAQFFESDGVNWWKTPPESPDLNPIENLWHELKEFLRCEIKPTTNDELVRGITTFWESVSIQKCARYIRHLREVIPKVIEDEGGPTGY
;
A
#
# COMPACT_ATOMS: atom_id res chain seq x y z
N MET A 1 0.20 10.25 -14.21
CA MET A 1 1.13 10.58 -15.33
C MET A 1 2.53 10.38 -14.79
N ILE A 2 3.32 9.49 -15.41
CA ILE A 2 4.70 9.20 -15.00
C ILE A 2 5.64 10.19 -15.69
N ARG A 3 6.54 10.83 -14.94
CA ARG A 3 7.54 11.75 -15.50
C ARG A 3 8.46 11.01 -16.47
N HIS A 4 8.85 11.66 -17.56
CA HIS A 4 9.72 11.07 -18.58
C HIS A 4 11.02 10.50 -18.00
N VAL A 5 11.65 11.22 -17.06
CA VAL A 5 12.88 10.79 -16.38
C VAL A 5 12.71 9.51 -15.53
N ASN A 6 11.49 9.23 -15.07
CA ASN A 6 11.20 8.05 -14.27
C ASN A 6 10.88 6.82 -15.13
N LYS A 7 10.46 7.00 -16.39
CA LYS A 7 10.22 5.89 -17.32
C LYS A 7 11.50 5.08 -17.56
N ALA A 8 12.63 5.75 -17.83
CA ALA A 8 13.91 5.07 -18.01
C ALA A 8 14.31 4.23 -16.78
N LYS A 9 14.13 4.79 -15.57
CA LYS A 9 14.40 4.08 -14.31
C LYS A 9 13.48 2.88 -14.11
N ARG A 10 12.20 3.02 -14.48
CA ARG A 10 11.22 1.93 -14.44
C ARG A 10 11.59 0.81 -15.40
N LEU A 11 11.95 1.15 -16.63
CA LEU A 11 12.38 0.18 -17.65
C LEU A 11 13.64 -0.58 -17.22
N GLU A 12 14.64 0.13 -16.73
CA GLU A 12 15.88 -0.46 -16.22
C GLU A 12 15.58 -1.44 -15.07
N TRP A 13 14.83 -0.99 -14.07
CA TRP A 13 14.47 -1.81 -12.92
C TRP A 13 13.65 -3.05 -13.32
N ALA A 14 12.66 -2.89 -14.20
CA ALA A 14 11.82 -3.99 -14.67
C ALA A 14 12.64 -5.04 -15.42
N THR A 15 13.58 -4.58 -16.26
CA THR A 15 14.49 -5.47 -17.00
C THR A 15 15.38 -6.27 -16.06
N GLN A 16 15.95 -5.64 -15.03
CA GLN A 16 16.82 -6.30 -14.04
C GLN A 16 16.07 -7.36 -13.23
N HIS A 17 14.79 -7.15 -12.92
CA HIS A 17 14.02 -8.02 -12.03
C HIS A 17 13.04 -8.96 -12.75
N LEU A 18 13.10 -9.06 -14.08
CA LEU A 18 12.21 -9.90 -14.88
C LEU A 18 12.25 -11.38 -14.46
N HIS A 19 13.46 -11.92 -14.23
CA HIS A 19 13.63 -13.30 -13.76
C HIS A 19 13.13 -13.50 -12.33
N GLU A 20 13.31 -12.51 -11.45
CA GLU A 20 12.83 -12.56 -10.06
C GLU A 20 11.30 -12.50 -9.98
N ALA A 21 10.67 -11.75 -10.88
CA ALA A 21 9.22 -11.70 -11.03
C ALA A 21 8.65 -13.10 -11.29
N ALA A 22 9.29 -13.87 -12.18
CA ALA A 22 8.91 -15.26 -12.43
C ALA A 22 9.00 -16.13 -11.16
N ASN A 23 9.95 -15.85 -10.28
CA ASN A 23 10.12 -16.54 -9.00
C ASN A 23 9.26 -15.98 -7.86
N GLY A 24 8.49 -14.91 -8.10
CA GLY A 24 7.47 -14.39 -7.19
C GLY A 24 8.00 -13.59 -6.00
N PHE A 25 9.22 -13.05 -6.08
CA PHE A 25 9.79 -12.17 -5.04
C PHE A 25 9.62 -12.69 -3.61
N LEU A 26 9.99 -13.97 -3.37
CA LEU A 26 9.68 -14.71 -2.15
C LEU A 26 10.16 -14.04 -0.84
N ASN A 27 11.23 -13.26 -0.92
CA ASN A 27 11.86 -12.56 0.20
C ASN A 27 11.54 -11.07 0.24
N VAL A 28 10.56 -10.58 -0.52
CA VAL A 28 10.17 -9.15 -0.51
C VAL A 28 8.92 -8.94 0.34
N ILE A 29 8.98 -7.93 1.21
CA ILE A 29 7.85 -7.39 1.95
C ILE A 29 7.47 -6.06 1.31
N TYR A 30 6.23 -5.98 0.82
CA TYR A 30 5.65 -4.81 0.20
C TYR A 30 4.83 -4.04 1.22
N THR A 31 5.19 -2.79 1.49
CA THR A 31 4.51 -1.96 2.48
C THR A 31 4.07 -0.65 1.88
N ASP A 32 3.06 -0.04 2.48
CA ASP A 32 2.51 1.23 2.04
C ASP A 32 1.58 1.84 3.10
N GLU A 33 1.23 3.12 2.93
CA GLU A 33 0.16 3.78 3.67
C GLU A 33 -1.05 4.09 2.80
N THR A 34 -2.24 3.85 3.35
CA THR A 34 -3.47 4.30 2.72
C THR A 34 -4.29 5.23 3.63
N SER A 35 -4.91 6.23 3.03
CA SER A 35 -5.86 7.11 3.71
C SER A 35 -7.29 6.63 3.46
N ILE A 36 -8.07 6.52 4.52
CA ILE A 36 -9.49 6.15 4.45
C ILE A 36 -10.30 7.23 5.14
N GLN A 37 -11.22 7.84 4.38
CA GLN A 37 -12.12 8.85 4.87
C GLN A 37 -13.49 8.21 5.11
N LEU A 38 -14.12 8.53 6.24
CA LEU A 38 -15.49 8.13 6.52
C LEU A 38 -16.44 8.80 5.51
N GLU A 39 -16.94 8.02 4.56
CA GLU A 39 -17.92 8.50 3.57
C GLU A 39 -19.34 8.34 4.14
N THR A 40 -19.95 9.43 4.59
CA THR A 40 -21.33 9.44 5.10
C THR A 40 -22.40 9.45 4.00
N HIS A 41 -22.01 9.44 2.72
CA HIS A 41 -22.93 9.63 1.61
C HIS A 41 -22.66 8.67 0.44
N ARG A 42 -23.71 8.07 -0.12
CA ARG A 42 -23.61 7.30 -1.37
C ARG A 42 -23.13 8.17 -2.54
N ARG A 43 -22.18 7.68 -3.36
CA ARG A 43 -21.68 8.36 -4.57
C ARG A 43 -22.72 8.54 -5.66
N PHE A 44 -23.73 7.67 -5.70
CA PHE A 44 -24.82 7.77 -6.65
C PHE A 44 -25.98 8.60 -6.09
N CYS A 45 -26.57 9.43 -6.95
CA CYS A 45 -27.84 10.08 -6.73
C CYS A 45 -28.80 9.73 -7.87
N TYR A 46 -29.98 9.19 -7.54
CA TYR A 46 -31.06 9.06 -8.49
C TYR A 46 -31.74 10.43 -8.63
N ARG A 47 -31.89 10.90 -9.86
CA ARG A 47 -32.52 12.18 -10.19
C ARG A 47 -33.37 12.05 -11.45
N ARG A 48 -34.37 12.91 -11.58
CA ARG A 48 -35.14 13.02 -12.83
C ARG A 48 -34.25 13.63 -13.92
N ARG A 49 -34.48 13.22 -15.17
CA ARG A 49 -33.75 13.73 -16.33
C ARG A 49 -34.01 15.24 -16.45
N GLY A 50 -32.95 16.04 -16.46
CA GLY A 50 -33.04 17.51 -16.55
C GLY A 50 -32.91 18.26 -15.22
N GLU A 51 -33.04 17.60 -14.06
CA GLU A 51 -32.87 18.27 -12.76
C GLU A 51 -31.40 18.30 -12.33
N PRO A 52 -30.88 19.39 -11.75
CA PRO A 52 -29.52 19.41 -11.22
C PRO A 52 -29.35 18.42 -10.05
N PRO A 53 -28.17 17.81 -9.87
CA PRO A 53 -27.91 16.96 -8.72
C PRO A 53 -28.02 17.80 -7.43
N ARG A 54 -28.68 17.26 -6.41
CA ARG A 54 -28.74 17.92 -5.10
C ARG A 54 -27.33 17.92 -4.48
N PRO A 55 -26.74 19.10 -4.17
CA PRO A 55 -25.45 19.15 -3.51
C PRO A 55 -25.58 18.51 -2.13
N LYS A 56 -24.74 17.51 -1.86
CA LYS A 56 -24.68 16.88 -0.54
C LYS A 56 -23.74 17.69 0.35
N PRO A 57 -24.14 18.02 1.58
CA PRO A 57 -23.26 18.74 2.50
C PRO A 57 -22.00 17.89 2.74
N LYS A 58 -20.84 18.48 2.44
CA LYS A 58 -19.55 17.90 2.81
C LYS A 58 -19.22 18.40 4.21
N PRO A 59 -18.99 17.53 5.20
CA PRO A 59 -18.51 17.97 6.50
C PRO A 59 -17.19 18.72 6.32
N LYS A 60 -17.03 19.85 7.03
CA LYS A 60 -15.83 20.70 6.97
C LYS A 60 -14.57 19.94 7.41
N HIS A 61 -14.74 19.00 8.33
CA HIS A 61 -13.69 18.11 8.83
C HIS A 61 -14.20 16.66 8.79
N PRO A 62 -14.05 15.96 7.65
CA PRO A 62 -14.43 14.56 7.60
C PRO A 62 -13.47 13.73 8.47
N VAL A 63 -14.02 12.73 9.17
CA VAL A 63 -13.21 11.74 9.88
C VAL A 63 -12.34 11.01 8.86
N LYS A 64 -11.02 11.01 9.09
CA LYS A 64 -10.02 10.41 8.21
C LYS A 64 -9.00 9.69 9.06
N VAL A 65 -8.79 8.42 8.74
CA VAL A 65 -7.75 7.59 9.35
C VAL A 65 -6.72 7.22 8.30
N HIS A 66 -5.50 6.97 8.77
CA HIS A 66 -4.38 6.46 8.01
C HIS A 66 -4.08 5.05 8.46
N VAL A 67 -3.73 4.18 7.52
CA VAL A 67 -3.39 2.78 7.79
C VAL A 67 -2.03 2.51 7.17
N TRP A 68 -1.09 2.00 7.97
CA TRP A 68 0.16 1.43 7.51
C TRP A 68 0.09 -0.08 7.63
N ALA A 69 0.54 -0.81 6.60
CA ALA A 69 0.70 -2.25 6.66
C ALA A 69 1.65 -2.80 5.59
N GLY A 70 1.93 -4.10 5.67
CA GLY A 70 2.75 -4.83 4.73
C GLY A 70 2.21 -6.21 4.37
N ILE A 71 2.56 -6.68 3.17
CA ILE A 71 2.29 -8.04 2.68
C ILE A 71 3.54 -8.65 2.07
N SER A 72 3.62 -9.98 2.14
CA SER A 72 4.70 -10.77 1.56
C SER A 72 4.17 -12.13 1.09
N MET A 73 4.99 -12.91 0.40
CA MET A 73 4.62 -14.28 0.01
C MET A 73 4.38 -15.19 1.22
N ARG A 74 4.87 -14.82 2.41
CA ARG A 74 4.71 -15.56 3.66
C ARG A 74 3.59 -15.03 4.55
N GLY A 75 2.88 -13.98 4.14
CA GLY A 75 1.74 -13.43 4.86
C GLY A 75 1.78 -11.92 5.03
N ARG A 76 0.88 -11.43 5.87
CA ARG A 76 0.70 -10.01 6.18
C ARG A 76 1.35 -9.63 7.51
N THR A 77 1.83 -8.40 7.60
CA THR A 77 2.30 -7.80 8.87
C THR A 77 1.11 -7.50 9.80
N GLY A 78 1.41 -7.01 11.00
CA GLY A 78 0.44 -6.20 11.76
C GLY A 78 0.09 -4.90 11.02
N ILE A 79 -0.99 -4.23 11.45
CA ILE A 79 -1.36 -2.90 10.95
C ILE A 79 -1.15 -1.85 12.01
N ARG A 80 -0.87 -0.62 11.57
CA ARG A 80 -1.05 0.57 12.38
C ARG A 80 -2.17 1.42 11.80
N ILE A 81 -3.17 1.73 12.61
CA ILE A 81 -4.18 2.75 12.31
C ILE A 81 -3.87 4.00 13.14
N PHE A 82 -3.85 5.16 12.51
CA PHE A 82 -3.54 6.43 13.18
C PHE A 82 -4.25 7.62 12.53
N GLU A 83 -4.32 8.73 13.26
CA GLU A 83 -4.88 10.00 12.79
C GLU A 83 -3.79 11.07 12.72
N GLY A 84 -3.99 12.10 11.88
CA GLY A 84 -3.05 13.21 11.74
C GLY A 84 -1.88 12.92 10.78
N ILE A 85 -0.82 13.73 10.90
CA ILE A 85 0.35 13.67 10.02
C ILE A 85 1.40 12.75 10.64
N MET A 86 1.88 11.78 9.88
CA MET A 86 3.01 10.93 10.27
C MET A 86 4.32 11.71 10.11
N ASN A 87 5.00 11.99 11.22
CA ASN A 87 6.37 12.52 11.21
C ASN A 87 7.39 11.37 11.19
N ALA A 88 8.68 11.70 11.07
CA ALA A 88 9.75 10.71 11.00
C ALA A 88 9.87 9.84 12.27
N GLU A 89 9.50 10.36 13.45
CA GLU A 89 9.54 9.60 14.70
C GLU A 89 8.40 8.58 14.75
N ALA A 90 7.17 9.02 14.48
CA ALA A 90 6.00 8.16 14.39
C ALA A 90 6.21 7.06 13.34
N TYR A 91 6.80 7.38 12.19
CA TYR A 91 7.14 6.40 11.17
C TYR A 91 8.07 5.29 11.70
N VAL A 92 9.16 5.64 12.39
CA VAL A 92 10.06 4.64 12.99
C VAL A 92 9.35 3.80 14.05
N THR A 93 8.51 4.42 14.89
CA THR A 93 7.69 3.68 15.87
C THR A 93 6.78 2.66 15.17
N ILE A 94 6.13 3.06 14.08
CA ILE A 94 5.29 2.15 13.29
C ILE A 94 6.09 0.95 12.81
N LEU A 95 7.25 1.17 12.19
CA LEU A 95 8.09 0.06 11.72
C LEU A 95 8.55 -0.83 12.87
N SER A 96 8.94 -0.25 14.00
CA SER A 96 9.37 -1.01 15.18
C SER A 96 8.26 -1.88 15.76
N GLU A 97 7.02 -1.39 15.79
CA GLU A 97 5.88 -2.10 16.37
C GLU A 97 5.25 -3.12 15.41
N THR A 98 5.42 -2.95 14.10
CA THR A 98 4.69 -3.74 13.10
C THR A 98 5.60 -4.52 12.15
N LEU A 99 6.63 -3.88 11.59
CA LEU A 99 7.53 -4.49 10.62
C LEU A 99 8.55 -5.40 11.30
N LEU A 100 9.28 -4.91 12.30
CA LEU A 100 10.39 -5.68 12.91
C LEU A 100 9.94 -7.02 13.51
N PRO A 101 8.83 -7.11 14.27
CA PRO A 101 8.38 -8.40 14.79
C PRO A 101 8.12 -9.40 13.66
N PHE A 102 7.49 -8.94 12.58
CA PHE A 102 7.23 -9.76 11.40
C PHE A 102 8.51 -10.21 10.70
N LEU A 103 9.50 -9.33 10.55
CA LEU A 103 10.78 -9.67 9.92
C LEU A 103 11.54 -10.72 10.73
N HIS A 104 11.62 -10.58 12.04
CA HIS A 104 12.32 -11.52 12.91
C HIS A 104 11.65 -12.89 12.95
N GLU A 105 10.31 -12.94 12.96
CA GLU A 105 9.56 -14.19 13.00
C GLU A 105 9.54 -14.90 11.63
N VAL A 106 9.27 -14.16 10.56
CA VAL A 106 8.93 -14.73 9.26
C VAL A 106 10.11 -14.78 8.30
N TYR A 107 11.13 -13.94 8.50
CA TYR A 107 12.29 -13.81 7.61
C TYR A 107 13.65 -13.84 8.35
N PRO A 108 13.92 -14.90 9.15
CA PRO A 108 15.21 -15.04 9.84
C PRO A 108 16.40 -15.19 8.87
N ASP A 109 16.16 -15.70 7.66
CA ASP A 109 17.17 -15.94 6.63
C ASP A 109 17.45 -14.70 5.75
N GLY A 110 16.87 -13.55 6.11
CA GLY A 110 17.01 -12.30 5.37
C GLY A 110 15.80 -11.96 4.50
N HIS A 111 15.68 -10.66 4.21
CA HIS A 111 14.53 -10.07 3.55
C HIS A 111 14.94 -8.91 2.64
N ARG A 112 13.97 -8.40 1.89
CA ARG A 112 13.98 -7.13 1.19
C ARG A 112 12.72 -6.37 1.57
N PHE A 113 12.89 -5.15 2.05
CA PHE A 113 11.81 -4.27 2.46
C PHE A 113 11.51 -3.26 1.34
N MET A 114 10.29 -3.29 0.81
CA MET A 114 9.81 -2.38 -0.22
C MET A 114 8.84 -1.36 0.36
N GLN A 115 9.08 -0.11 -0.01
CA GLN A 115 8.19 1.02 0.21
C GLN A 115 8.47 2.08 -0.86
N ASP A 116 7.65 3.13 -0.90
CA ASP A 116 7.89 4.27 -1.78
C ASP A 116 9.08 5.14 -1.32
N ASN A 117 9.46 6.10 -2.17
CA ASN A 117 10.56 7.02 -1.92
C ASN A 117 10.07 8.38 -1.34
N ASP A 118 9.00 8.40 -0.55
CA ASP A 118 8.53 9.63 0.14
C ASP A 118 9.68 10.25 0.97
N PRO A 119 9.85 11.59 0.97
CA PRO A 119 10.82 12.28 1.82
C PRO A 119 10.86 11.79 3.28
N LYS A 120 9.74 11.40 3.88
CA LYS A 120 9.71 10.89 5.27
C LYS A 120 10.47 9.56 5.42
N HIS A 121 10.44 8.72 4.39
CA HIS A 121 11.14 7.42 4.32
C HIS A 121 12.65 7.57 4.12
N THR A 122 13.09 8.72 3.60
CA THR A 122 14.51 9.05 3.39
C THR A 122 15.10 9.92 4.49
N SER A 123 14.33 10.17 5.57
CA SER A 123 14.80 10.98 6.70
C SER A 123 16.04 10.35 7.36
N ARG A 124 16.89 11.18 7.97
CA ARG A 124 18.07 10.69 8.73
C ARG A 124 17.69 9.65 9.78
N ARG A 125 16.53 9.83 10.43
CA ARG A 125 16.04 8.92 11.46
C ARG A 125 15.64 7.56 10.88
N ALA A 126 14.95 7.54 9.74
CA ALA A 126 14.63 6.30 9.03
C ALA A 126 15.90 5.57 8.55
N ALA A 127 16.88 6.30 8.00
CA ALA A 127 18.14 5.73 7.57
C ALA A 127 18.93 5.09 8.74
N GLN A 128 19.00 5.78 9.88
CA GLN A 128 19.63 5.24 11.10
C GLN A 128 18.93 3.98 11.60
N PHE A 129 17.60 3.97 11.59
CA PHE A 129 16.80 2.81 11.97
C PHE A 129 17.04 1.60 11.05
N PHE A 130 17.11 1.83 9.73
CA PHE A 130 17.40 0.74 8.80
C PHE A 130 18.79 0.13 9.00
N GLU A 131 19.77 0.97 9.33
CA GLU A 131 21.13 0.51 9.63
C GLU A 131 21.20 -0.24 10.97
N SER A 132 20.57 0.28 12.04
CA SER A 132 20.61 -0.33 13.37
C SER A 132 19.88 -1.68 13.44
N ASP A 133 18.74 -1.78 12.76
CA ASP A 133 17.85 -2.94 12.84
C ASP A 133 17.97 -3.86 11.63
N GLY A 134 18.96 -3.63 10.75
CA GLY A 134 19.26 -4.51 9.62
C GLY A 134 18.14 -4.58 8.57
N VAL A 135 17.35 -3.52 8.43
CA VAL A 135 16.25 -3.46 7.45
C VAL A 135 16.83 -3.24 6.06
N ASN A 136 16.75 -4.26 5.21
CA ASN A 136 17.29 -4.22 3.86
C ASN A 136 16.33 -3.51 2.90
N TRP A 137 16.43 -2.18 2.81
CA TRP A 137 15.58 -1.40 1.92
C TRP A 137 15.88 -1.68 0.43
N TRP A 138 14.93 -2.31 -0.24
CA TRP A 138 14.92 -2.54 -1.68
C TRP A 138 14.18 -1.40 -2.39
N LYS A 139 14.97 -0.48 -2.94
CA LYS A 139 14.45 0.72 -3.61
C LYS A 139 13.77 0.37 -4.93
N THR A 140 12.57 0.89 -5.10
CA THR A 140 11.81 0.81 -6.35
C THR A 140 11.88 2.13 -7.11
N PRO A 141 11.64 2.10 -8.44
CA PRO A 141 11.63 3.32 -9.24
C PRO A 141 10.51 4.26 -8.78
N PRO A 142 10.73 5.59 -8.78
CA PRO A 142 9.70 6.55 -8.38
C PRO A 142 8.45 6.45 -9.25
N GLU A 143 7.29 6.83 -8.72
CA GLU A 143 6.00 6.84 -9.44
C GLU A 143 5.58 5.48 -9.98
N SER A 144 5.75 4.44 -9.14
CA SER A 144 5.48 3.06 -9.52
C SER A 144 4.49 2.34 -8.58
N PRO A 145 3.27 2.88 -8.37
CA PRO A 145 2.28 2.22 -7.55
C PRO A 145 1.85 0.87 -8.12
N ASP A 146 1.88 0.71 -9.46
CA ASP A 146 1.61 -0.56 -10.14
C ASP A 146 2.61 -1.68 -9.81
N LEU A 147 3.81 -1.32 -9.34
CA LEU A 147 4.81 -2.27 -8.84
C LEU A 147 4.66 -2.60 -7.35
N ASN A 148 3.64 -2.06 -6.67
CA ASN A 148 3.36 -2.32 -5.27
C ASN A 148 2.04 -3.10 -5.10
N PRO A 149 2.08 -4.43 -4.93
CA PRO A 149 0.87 -5.27 -4.88
C PRO A 149 -0.11 -4.94 -3.75
N ILE A 150 0.33 -4.26 -2.70
CA ILE A 150 -0.53 -3.87 -1.57
C ILE A 150 -1.59 -2.83 -1.99
N GLU A 151 -1.35 -2.06 -3.05
CA GLU A 151 -2.31 -1.09 -3.59
C GLU A 151 -3.63 -1.75 -4.01
N ASN A 152 -3.54 -2.96 -4.57
CA ASN A 152 -4.72 -3.77 -4.90
C ASN A 152 -5.49 -4.20 -3.65
N LEU A 153 -4.77 -4.48 -2.56
CA LEU A 153 -5.38 -4.84 -1.28
C LEU A 153 -6.03 -3.62 -0.61
N TRP A 154 -5.48 -2.42 -0.80
CA TRP A 154 -6.11 -1.16 -0.39
C TRP A 154 -7.38 -0.87 -1.16
N HIS A 155 -7.41 -1.14 -2.46
CA HIS A 155 -8.64 -1.03 -3.25
C HIS A 155 -9.73 -1.95 -2.69
N GLU A 156 -9.39 -3.22 -2.43
CA GLU A 156 -10.33 -4.20 -1.88
C GLU A 156 -10.79 -3.83 -0.46
N LEU A 157 -9.90 -3.36 0.41
CA LEU A 157 -10.27 -2.87 1.76
C LEU A 157 -11.28 -1.74 1.66
N LYS A 158 -11.04 -0.74 0.81
CA LYS A 158 -11.95 0.41 0.63
C LYS A 158 -13.29 -0.04 0.06
N GLU A 159 -13.30 -1.04 -0.82
CA GLU A 159 -14.53 -1.65 -1.33
C GLU A 159 -15.29 -2.42 -0.26
N PHE A 160 -14.62 -3.25 0.53
CA PHE A 160 -15.20 -3.98 1.67
C PHE A 160 -15.86 -3.02 2.67
N LEU A 161 -15.15 -1.95 3.07
CA LEU A 161 -15.69 -0.92 3.95
C LEU A 161 -16.92 -0.23 3.35
N ARG A 162 -16.93 0.01 2.04
CA ARG A 162 -18.02 0.70 1.33
C ARG A 162 -19.25 -0.19 1.14
N CYS A 163 -19.05 -1.47 0.82
CA CYS A 163 -20.11 -2.36 0.36
C CYS A 163 -20.66 -3.25 1.47
N GLU A 164 -19.81 -3.65 2.42
CA GLU A 164 -20.14 -4.60 3.48
C GLU A 164 -20.33 -3.88 4.82
N ILE A 165 -19.29 -3.20 5.33
CA ILE A 165 -19.32 -2.60 6.67
C ILE A 165 -20.19 -1.34 6.73
N LYS A 166 -20.04 -0.43 5.76
CA LYS A 166 -20.74 0.88 5.69
C LYS A 166 -20.64 1.66 7.01
N PRO A 167 -19.42 1.93 7.50
CA PRO A 167 -19.24 2.55 8.81
C PRO A 167 -19.82 3.97 8.84
N THR A 168 -20.45 4.31 9.97
CA THR A 168 -21.00 5.64 10.27
C THR A 168 -20.27 6.33 11.42
N THR A 169 -19.45 5.59 12.16
CA THR A 169 -18.60 6.07 13.25
C THR A 169 -17.13 5.72 13.03
N ASN A 170 -16.22 6.39 13.74
CA ASN A 170 -14.79 6.06 13.68
C ASN A 170 -14.53 4.64 14.19
N ASP A 171 -15.19 4.24 15.28
CA ASP A 171 -15.00 2.91 15.86
C ASP A 171 -15.45 1.79 14.92
N GLU A 172 -16.55 1.97 14.20
CA GLU A 172 -16.98 1.03 13.15
C GLU A 172 -15.98 0.96 12.00
N LEU A 173 -15.40 2.10 11.61
CA LEU A 173 -14.39 2.17 10.58
C LEU A 173 -13.12 1.41 10.99
N VAL A 174 -12.60 1.67 12.19
CA VAL A 174 -11.42 1.00 12.75
C VAL A 174 -11.65 -0.50 12.91
N ARG A 175 -12.81 -0.92 13.42
CA ARG A 175 -13.17 -2.34 13.50
C ARG A 175 -13.24 -2.98 12.12
N GLY A 176 -13.88 -2.32 11.16
CA GLY A 176 -13.98 -2.82 9.78
C GLY A 176 -12.62 -3.01 9.11
N ILE A 177 -11.70 -2.07 9.30
CA ILE A 177 -10.31 -2.18 8.81
C ILE A 177 -9.61 -3.38 9.45
N THR A 178 -9.74 -3.52 10.77
CA THR A 178 -9.12 -4.61 11.53
C THR A 178 -9.64 -5.97 11.09
N THR A 179 -10.97 -6.13 11.00
CA THR A 179 -11.62 -7.37 10.52
C THR A 179 -11.20 -7.72 9.10
N PHE A 180 -11.16 -6.75 8.18
CA PHE A 180 -10.69 -7.00 6.83
C PHE A 180 -9.25 -7.50 6.85
N TRP A 181 -8.37 -6.81 7.56
CA TRP A 181 -6.96 -7.17 7.61
C TRP A 181 -6.75 -8.56 8.22
N GLU A 182 -7.51 -8.89 9.27
CA GLU A 182 -7.49 -10.21 9.89
C GLU A 182 -7.86 -11.34 8.93
N SER A 183 -8.78 -11.06 7.99
CA SER A 183 -9.21 -11.99 6.95
C SER A 183 -8.18 -12.20 5.81
N VAL A 184 -7.14 -11.35 5.73
CA VAL A 184 -6.12 -11.46 4.68
C VAL A 184 -5.25 -12.68 4.95
N SER A 185 -5.43 -13.71 4.12
CA SER A 185 -4.67 -14.96 4.19
C SER A 185 -3.36 -14.90 3.40
N ILE A 186 -2.43 -15.81 3.72
CA ILE A 186 -1.16 -15.98 3.00
C ILE A 186 -1.41 -16.24 1.51
N GLN A 187 -2.44 -17.04 1.18
CA GLN A 187 -2.80 -17.35 -0.22
C GLN A 187 -3.24 -16.09 -0.97
N LYS A 188 -3.95 -15.17 -0.28
CA LYS A 188 -4.37 -13.89 -0.83
C LYS A 188 -3.18 -12.97 -1.08
N CYS A 189 -2.27 -12.82 -0.11
CA CYS A 189 -1.02 -12.09 -0.29
C CYS A 189 -0.22 -12.62 -1.49
N ALA A 190 -0.02 -13.94 -1.55
CA ALA A 190 0.73 -14.58 -2.61
C ALA A 190 0.09 -14.39 -3.99
N ARG A 191 -1.25 -14.30 -4.08
CA ARG A 191 -1.95 -14.03 -5.34
C ARG A 191 -1.63 -12.63 -5.86
N TYR A 192 -1.68 -11.61 -5.00
CA TYR A 192 -1.35 -10.23 -5.41
C TYR A 192 0.11 -10.09 -5.81
N ILE A 193 1.04 -10.70 -5.09
CA ILE A 193 2.46 -10.61 -5.43
C ILE A 193 2.77 -11.34 -6.75
N ARG A 194 2.12 -12.48 -7.00
CA ARG A 194 2.27 -13.20 -8.27
C ARG A 194 1.79 -12.40 -9.48
N HIS A 195 0.91 -11.42 -9.31
CA HIS A 195 0.48 -10.54 -10.39
C HIS A 195 1.63 -9.70 -10.96
N LEU A 196 2.72 -9.48 -10.21
CA LEU A 196 3.92 -8.81 -10.74
C LEU A 196 4.56 -9.56 -11.92
N ARG A 197 4.25 -10.85 -12.11
CA ARG A 197 4.63 -11.63 -13.31
C ARG A 197 4.01 -11.09 -14.59
N GLU A 198 2.87 -10.40 -14.49
CA GLU A 198 2.17 -9.77 -15.61
C GLU A 198 2.56 -8.29 -15.71
N VAL A 199 2.65 -7.60 -14.56
CA VAL A 199 2.96 -6.17 -14.52
C VAL A 199 4.38 -5.87 -15.03
N ILE A 200 5.40 -6.61 -14.58
CA ILE A 200 6.80 -6.29 -14.91
C ILE A 200 7.08 -6.40 -16.42
N PRO A 201 6.67 -7.47 -17.13
CA PRO A 201 6.77 -7.51 -18.59
C PRO A 201 6.03 -6.36 -19.26
N LYS A 202 4.86 -5.96 -18.72
CA LYS A 202 4.08 -4.84 -19.26
C LYS A 202 4.82 -3.50 -19.13
N VAL A 203 5.53 -3.27 -18.01
CA VAL A 203 6.40 -2.10 -17.85
C VAL A 203 7.48 -2.06 -18.93
N ILE A 204 8.04 -3.22 -19.31
CA ILE A 204 9.05 -3.30 -20.36
C ILE A 204 8.43 -3.01 -21.73
N GLU A 205 7.29 -3.63 -22.05
CA GLU A 205 6.55 -3.40 -23.30
C GLU A 205 6.18 -1.93 -23.50
N ASP A 206 5.75 -1.25 -22.42
CA ASP A 206 5.35 0.16 -22.46
C ASP A 206 6.55 1.12 -22.26
N GLU A 207 7.79 0.65 -22.39
CA GLU A 207 9.03 1.44 -22.27
C GLU A 207 9.11 2.25 -20.96
N GLY A 208 8.72 1.62 -19.85
CA GLY A 208 8.65 2.25 -18.52
C GLY A 208 7.39 3.10 -18.29
N GLY A 209 6.43 3.05 -19.22
CA GLY A 209 5.12 3.68 -19.11
C GLY A 209 4.21 3.09 -18.03
N PRO A 210 3.00 3.67 -17.86
CA PRO A 210 1.99 3.13 -16.96
C PRO A 210 1.36 1.88 -17.58
N THR A 211 1.26 0.80 -16.81
CA THR A 211 0.80 -0.51 -17.28
C THR A 211 -0.72 -0.65 -17.41
N GLY A 212 -1.48 0.26 -16.78
CA GLY A 212 -2.94 0.23 -16.74
C GLY A 212 -3.52 -0.69 -15.65
N TYR A 213 -2.66 -1.35 -14.88
CA TYR A 213 -3.00 -2.03 -13.62
C TYR A 213 -3.10 -1.03 -12.46
#